data_AF-A0A920KV13-F1
#
_entry.id   AF-A0A920KV13-F1
#
_cell.length_a   1.000
_cell.length_b   1.000
_cell.length_c   1.000
_cell.angle_alpha   90.00
_cell.angle_beta   90.00
_cell.angle_gamma   90.00
#
_symmetry.space_group_name_H-M   'P 1'
#
loop_
_entity.id
_entity.type
_entity.pdbx_description
1 polymer ?
#
loop_
_entity_poly.entity_id
_entity_poly.type
_entity_poly.pdbx_seq_one_letter_code
_entity_poly.pdbx_strand_id
1 'polypeptide(L)' 'MTTGWPDEYYAVIFTTQRTDAEMAMYGLTSERMIELAQQQPGFLGLESVREDNGLGITVFILA' A
#
# COMPACT_ATOMS: atom_id res chain seq x y z
N MET A 1 -16.36 20.82 -8.10
CA MET A 1 -16.30 19.42 -7.64
C MET A 1 -14.94 19.26 -7.02
N THR A 2 -14.80 19.52 -5.72
CA THR A 2 -13.56 19.21 -5.01
C THR A 2 -13.53 17.70 -4.87
N THR A 3 -12.64 17.05 -5.60
CA THR A 3 -12.19 15.67 -5.33
C THR A 3 -12.00 15.56 -3.82
N GLY A 4 -12.42 14.47 -3.17
CA GLY A 4 -12.43 14.36 -1.69
C GLY A 4 -11.06 14.34 -1.00
N TRP A 5 -10.03 14.91 -1.65
CA TRP A 5 -8.62 14.83 -1.35
C TRP A 5 -8.07 16.26 -1.23
N PRO A 6 -7.08 16.50 -0.35
CA PRO A 6 -6.47 17.83 -0.18
C PRO A 6 -5.69 18.28 -1.42
N ASP A 7 -5.43 19.58 -1.52
CA ASP A 7 -4.68 20.19 -2.65
C ASP A 7 -3.20 19.74 -2.69
N GLU A 8 -2.64 19.34 -1.54
CA GLU A 8 -1.29 18.81 -1.40
C GLU A 8 -1.36 17.47 -0.65
N TYR A 9 -0.68 16.44 -1.17
CA TYR A 9 -0.58 15.12 -0.55
C TYR A 9 0.69 14.40 -1.02
N TYR A 10 1.12 13.41 -0.24
CA TYR A 10 2.21 12.51 -0.57
C TYR A 10 1.69 11.15 -1.01
N ALA A 11 2.33 10.58 -2.03
CA ALA A 11 2.14 9.20 -2.43
C ALA A 11 3.40 8.40 -2.09
N VAL A 12 3.24 7.36 -1.25
CA VAL A 12 4.33 6.41 -0.95
C VAL A 12 4.06 5.13 -1.71
N ILE A 13 4.97 4.80 -2.63
CA ILE A 13 4.79 3.68 -3.56
C ILE A 13 5.80 2.58 -3.22
N PHE A 14 5.28 1.39 -2.93
CA PHE A 14 6.07 0.18 -2.72
C PHE A 14 5.88 -0.76 -3.90
N THR A 15 6.98 -1.13 -4.54
CA THR A 15 7.01 -2.16 -5.59
C THR A 15 7.66 -3.42 -5.03
N THR A 16 7.01 -4.55 -5.24
CA THR A 16 7.35 -5.81 -4.55
C THR A 16 7.33 -6.94 -5.57
N GLN A 17 8.40 -7.73 -5.61
CA GLN A 17 8.46 -8.97 -6.40
C GLN A 17 8.46 -10.14 -5.42
N ARG A 18 7.36 -10.90 -5.37
CA ARG A 18 7.30 -12.08 -4.52
C ARG A 18 8.02 -13.25 -5.19
N THR A 19 8.70 -14.04 -4.37
CA THR A 19 9.24 -15.35 -4.73
C THR A 19 8.46 -16.43 -3.97
N ASP A 20 8.42 -17.65 -4.51
CA ASP A 20 7.64 -18.76 -3.92
C ASP A 20 8.06 -19.10 -2.47
N ALA A 21 9.31 -18.81 -2.11
CA ALA A 21 9.86 -19.06 -0.77
C ALA A 21 9.31 -18.13 0.32
N GLU A 22 8.76 -16.97 -0.04
CA GLU A 22 8.43 -15.89 0.92
C GLU A 22 6.93 -15.63 1.04
N MET A 23 6.11 -16.33 0.25
CA MET A 23 4.71 -15.99 0.01
C MET A 23 3.87 -15.91 1.30
N ALA A 24 4.06 -16.84 2.23
CA ALA A 24 3.28 -16.91 3.47
C ALA A 24 3.70 -15.84 4.51
N MET A 25 5.01 -15.67 4.74
CA MET A 25 5.52 -14.72 5.73
C MET A 25 5.37 -13.27 5.27
N TYR A 26 5.51 -13.03 3.96
CA TYR A 26 5.35 -11.70 3.38
C TYR A 26 3.88 -11.24 3.42
N GLY A 27 2.93 -12.15 3.19
CA GLY A 27 1.50 -11.85 3.26
C GLY A 27 1.09 -11.28 4.64
N LEU A 28 1.41 -12.01 5.71
CA LEU A 28 1.09 -11.61 7.09
C LEU A 28 1.75 -10.27 7.46
N THR A 29 3.02 -10.08 7.09
CA THR A 29 3.74 -8.84 7.39
C THR A 29 3.19 -7.66 6.59
N SER A 30 2.81 -7.89 5.33
CA SER A 30 2.19 -6.88 4.46
C SER A 30 0.83 -6.43 4.98
N GLU A 31 -0.02 -7.35 5.42
CA GLU A 31 -1.32 -7.02 6.02
C GLU A 31 -1.14 -6.18 7.28
N ARG A 32 -0.21 -6.59 8.16
CA ARG A 32 0.06 -5.83 9.38
C ARG A 32 0.62 -4.43 9.10
N MET A 33 1.45 -4.28 8.07
CA MET A 33 1.94 -2.97 7.64
C MET A 33 0.79 -2.06 7.21
N ILE A 34 -0.16 -2.58 6.43
CA ILE A 34 -1.33 -1.83 5.96
C ILE A 34 -2.19 -1.38 7.15
N GLU A 35 -2.47 -2.27 8.10
CA GLU A 35 -3.23 -1.93 9.32
C GLU A 35 -2.59 -0.79 10.11
N LEU A 36 -1.26 -0.79 10.22
CA LEU A 36 -0.52 0.26 10.94
C LEU A 36 -0.49 1.57 10.17
N ALA A 37 -0.36 1.51 8.84
CA ALA A 37 -0.37 2.68 7.97
C ALA A 37 -1.73 3.40 8.02
N GLN A 38 -2.83 2.65 8.08
CA GLN A 38 -4.19 3.21 8.22
C GLN A 38 -4.40 3.97 9.53
N GLN A 39 -3.59 3.70 10.57
CA GLN A 39 -3.66 4.39 11.86
C GLN A 39 -2.81 5.67 11.88
N GLN A 40 -2.01 5.93 10.85
CA GLN A 40 -1.15 7.11 10.83
C GLN A 40 -1.99 8.37 10.61
N PRO A 41 -1.69 9.47 11.35
CA PRO A 41 -2.27 10.77 11.07
C PRO A 41 -2.03 11.15 9.60
N GLY A 42 -3.07 11.67 8.95
CA GLY A 42 -3.00 12.06 7.54
C GLY A 42 -3.22 10.90 6.56
N PHE A 43 -3.48 9.67 6.99
CA PHE A 43 -3.85 8.61 6.04
C PHE A 43 -5.14 8.95 5.27
N LEU A 44 -5.02 9.02 3.94
CA LEU A 44 -6.11 9.34 3.02
C LEU A 44 -6.63 8.10 2.30
N GLY A 45 -5.76 7.14 2.00
CA GLY A 45 -6.15 5.95 1.26
C GLY A 45 -5.00 5.01 0.93
N LEU A 46 -5.36 3.83 0.45
CA LEU A 46 -4.44 2.82 -0.06
C LEU A 46 -5.05 2.12 -1.26
N GLU A 47 -4.23 1.92 -2.28
CA GLU A 47 -4.52 1.03 -3.41
C GLU A 47 -3.40 0.00 -3.54
N SER A 48 -3.76 -1.26 -3.81
CA SER A 48 -2.77 -2.32 -4.03
C SER A 48 -3.22 -3.22 -5.17
N VAL A 49 -2.29 -3.51 -6.08
CA VAL A 49 -2.49 -4.41 -7.21
C VAL A 49 -1.39 -5.47 -7.23
N ARG A 50 -1.76 -6.67 -7.67
CA ARG A 50 -0.89 -7.85 -7.71
C ARG A 50 -1.15 -8.61 -9.00
N GLU A 51 -0.08 -8.97 -9.70
CA GLU A 51 -0.10 -9.86 -10.85
C GLU A 51 0.27 -11.30 -10.47
N ASP A 52 -0.14 -12.25 -11.31
CA ASP A 52 0.13 -13.69 -11.13
C ASP A 52 1.63 -14.03 -11.18
N ASN A 53 2.45 -13.19 -11.82
CA ASN A 53 3.90 -13.31 -11.86
C ASN A 53 4.60 -12.89 -10.54
N GLY A 54 3.82 -12.54 -9.51
CA GLY A 54 4.31 -12.13 -8.19
C GLY A 54 4.66 -10.65 -8.05
N LEU A 55 4.65 -9.86 -9.13
CA LEU A 55 4.84 -8.42 -9.09
C LEU A 55 3.61 -7.75 -8.47
N GLY A 56 3.82 -6.80 -7.56
CA GLY A 56 2.74 -5.99 -7.03
C GLY A 56 3.18 -4.63 -6.55
N ILE A 57 2.25 -3.70 -6.65
CA ILE A 57 2.42 -2.29 -6.35
C ILE A 57 1.41 -1.93 -5.26
N THR A 58 1.87 -1.24 -4.23
CA THR A 58 1.02 -0.67 -3.18
C THR A 58 1.29 0.82 -3.11
N VAL A 59 0.23 1.61 -3.19
CA VAL A 59 0.26 3.08 -3.12
C VAL A 59 -0.46 3.49 -1.86
N PHE A 60 0.23 4.18 -0.96
CA PHE A 60 -0.36 4.87 0.17
C PHE A 60 -0.49 6.35 -0.14
N ILE A 61 -1.61 6.94 0.22
CA ILE A 61 -1.85 8.38 0.08
C ILE A 61 -1.95 8.99 1.48
N LEU A 62 -1.18 10.05 1.70
CA LEU A 62 -1.04 10.75 2.97
C LEU A 62 -1.23 12.27 2.76
N ALA A 63 -1.99 12.93 3.63
CA ALA A 63 -2.13 14.38 3.73
C ALA A 63 -0.97 15.02 4.49
#